data_AF-A0A6C1DUQ5-F1
#
_entry.id   AF-A0A6C1DUQ5-F1
#
_cell.length_a   1.000
_cell.length_b   1.000
_cell.length_c   1.000
_cell.angle_alpha   90.00
_cell.angle_beta   90.00
_cell.angle_gamma   90.00
#
_symmetry.space_group_name_H-M   'P 1'
#
loop_
_entity.id
_entity.type
_entity.pdbx_description
1 polymer ?
#
loop_
_entity_poly.entity_id
_entity_poly.type
_entity_poly.pdbx_seq_one_letter_code
_entity_poly.pdbx_strand_id
1 'polypeptide(L)'
;MSRVAQLDSIALDKELYGQFWSEFNAAFNTSEHKEEWELALNTVVFMCATRFLPHYGSSCTYGSALSGVAFQCRKRTLYVVTVLAGYVWKKITHIIFNGPHCGNQMMWLKLYKWVNLLYHGCDVTNFLRFLAAEGPNARAFLSPLYRAFNVHSTRLIRDGSAIASEFYSNSVFAGLEYQNRQLLWNALLELFSNTLLTKRGLLTFVKKPPRSRSTTTYKTVCPRCGGFPTNPYQIACCRANYCYVCVVKALEWSMCDACGSSGRLTASPVY
;
A
#
# COMPACT_ATOMS: atom_id res chain seq x y z
N MET A 1 23.51 -12.28 -0.32
CA MET A 1 22.19 -12.73 0.18
C MET A 1 21.12 -11.83 -0.42
N SER A 2 20.03 -12.34 -1.03
CA SER A 2 18.93 -11.44 -1.40
C SER A 2 18.10 -11.12 -0.15
N ARG A 3 18.38 -9.97 0.46
CA ARG A 3 17.61 -9.43 1.61
C ARG A 3 16.11 -9.37 1.32
N VAL A 4 15.79 -9.15 0.05
CA VAL A 4 14.43 -9.20 -0.50
C VAL A 4 13.74 -10.53 -0.20
N ALA A 5 14.40 -11.67 -0.43
CA ALA A 5 13.80 -12.99 -0.17
C ALA A 5 13.50 -13.24 1.32
N GLN A 6 14.25 -12.59 2.22
CA GLN A 6 14.01 -12.67 3.66
C GLN A 6 12.79 -11.84 4.07
N LEU A 7 12.66 -10.62 3.53
CA LEU A 7 11.48 -9.78 3.76
C LEU A 7 10.22 -10.41 3.15
N ASP A 8 10.36 -10.93 1.93
CA ASP A 8 9.30 -11.59 1.19
C ASP A 8 8.78 -12.83 1.93
N SER A 9 9.69 -13.66 2.47
CA SER A 9 9.28 -14.82 3.29
C SER A 9 8.38 -14.45 4.47
N ILE A 10 8.63 -13.30 5.10
CA ILE A 10 7.87 -12.85 6.26
C ILE A 10 6.58 -12.16 5.85
N ALA A 11 6.57 -11.48 4.71
CA ALA A 11 5.35 -10.96 4.11
C ALA A 11 4.38 -12.10 3.76
N LEU A 12 4.88 -13.15 3.11
CA LEU A 12 4.12 -14.36 2.79
C LEU A 12 3.54 -15.03 4.03
N ASP A 13 4.35 -15.21 5.07
CA ASP A 13 3.87 -15.81 6.33
C ASP A 13 2.74 -14.94 6.94
N LYS A 14 2.89 -13.62 6.95
CA LYS A 14 1.85 -12.70 7.45
C LYS A 14 0.57 -12.74 6.62
N GLU A 15 0.69 -12.81 5.30
CA GLU A 15 -0.46 -12.92 4.40
C GLU A 15 -1.20 -14.24 4.65
N LEU A 16 -0.47 -15.34 4.82
CA LEU A 16 -1.04 -16.64 5.15
C LEU A 16 -1.80 -16.60 6.47
N TYR A 17 -1.21 -16.04 7.54
CA TYR A 17 -1.93 -15.88 8.82
C TYR A 17 -3.17 -14.98 8.66
N GLY A 18 -3.05 -13.90 7.89
CA GLY A 18 -4.16 -12.97 7.63
C GLY A 18 -5.33 -13.63 6.88
N GLN A 19 -5.03 -14.44 5.86
CA GLN A 19 -6.04 -15.17 5.08
C GLN A 19 -6.79 -16.17 5.96
N PHE A 20 -6.07 -17.06 6.67
CA PHE A 20 -6.70 -18.03 7.58
C PHE A 20 -7.53 -17.35 8.66
N TRP A 21 -7.04 -16.24 9.23
CA TRP A 21 -7.79 -15.48 10.21
C TRP A 21 -9.07 -14.87 9.62
N SER A 22 -9.02 -14.35 8.40
CA SER A 22 -10.18 -13.73 7.76
C SER A 22 -11.28 -14.73 7.46
N GLU A 23 -10.94 -15.91 6.94
CA GLU A 23 -11.88 -17.01 6.70
C GLU A 23 -12.45 -17.55 8.01
N PHE A 24 -11.61 -17.73 9.04
CA PHE A 24 -12.05 -18.23 10.33
C PHE A 24 -13.02 -17.27 11.02
N ASN A 25 -12.70 -15.97 11.03
CA ASN A 25 -13.56 -14.96 11.64
C ASN A 25 -14.88 -14.78 10.88
N ALA A 26 -14.89 -14.97 9.56
CA ALA A 26 -16.12 -14.97 8.76
C ALA A 26 -17.03 -16.16 9.10
N ALA A 27 -16.47 -17.31 9.46
CA ALA A 27 -17.23 -18.51 9.81
C ALA A 27 -17.72 -18.55 11.27
N PHE A 28 -16.92 -18.07 12.23
CA PHE A 28 -17.14 -18.32 13.66
C PHE A 28 -17.53 -17.10 14.50
N ASN A 29 -17.75 -15.91 13.92
CA ASN A 29 -18.16 -14.68 14.64
C ASN A 29 -17.43 -14.50 15.98
N THR A 30 -16.10 -14.37 15.94
CA THR A 30 -15.24 -14.33 17.15
C THR A 30 -15.17 -12.95 17.81
N SER A 31 -16.33 -12.35 18.12
CA SER A 31 -16.41 -11.07 18.81
C SER A 31 -15.92 -11.16 20.25
N GLU A 32 -16.22 -12.26 20.93
CA GLU A 32 -15.73 -12.54 22.27
C GLU A 32 -14.36 -13.24 22.19
N HIS A 33 -13.37 -12.70 22.92
CA HIS A 33 -12.00 -13.27 23.02
C HIS A 33 -11.24 -13.38 21.69
N LYS A 34 -11.43 -12.40 20.78
CA LYS A 34 -10.76 -12.33 19.47
C LYS A 34 -9.25 -12.66 19.51
N GLU A 35 -8.52 -12.10 20.48
CA GLU A 35 -7.06 -12.26 20.58
C GLU A 35 -6.64 -13.70 20.93
N GLU A 36 -7.47 -14.44 21.67
CA GLU A 36 -7.19 -15.82 22.08
C GLU A 36 -7.47 -16.79 20.95
N TRP A 37 -8.56 -16.56 20.20
CA TRP A 37 -8.84 -17.28 18.97
C TRP A 37 -7.77 -17.03 17.91
N GLU A 38 -7.32 -15.78 17.75
CA GLU A 38 -6.24 -15.44 16.82
C GLU A 38 -4.94 -16.14 17.21
N LEU A 39 -4.61 -16.18 18.51
CA LEU A 39 -3.45 -16.93 19.00
C LEU A 39 -3.58 -18.43 18.69
N ALA A 40 -4.70 -19.05 19.04
CA ALA A 40 -4.92 -20.48 18.84
C ALA A 40 -4.77 -20.87 17.37
N LEU A 41 -5.40 -20.10 16.47
CA LEU A 41 -5.30 -20.31 15.03
C LEU A 41 -3.85 -20.13 14.53
N ASN A 42 -3.19 -19.05 14.93
CA ASN A 42 -1.79 -18.82 14.54
C ASN A 42 -0.85 -19.91 15.06
N THR A 43 -1.11 -20.47 16.25
CA THR A 43 -0.35 -21.60 16.79
C THR A 43 -0.57 -22.87 15.97
N VAL A 44 -1.81 -23.18 15.57
CA VAL A 44 -2.12 -24.34 14.71
C VAL A 44 -1.44 -24.19 13.36
N VAL A 45 -1.64 -23.04 12.70
CA VAL A 45 -1.02 -22.72 11.41
C VAL A 45 0.50 -22.83 11.50
N PHE A 46 1.12 -22.23 12.52
CA PHE A 46 2.56 -22.30 12.74
C PHE A 46 3.01 -23.75 12.91
N MET A 47 2.32 -24.56 13.71
CA MET A 47 2.72 -25.94 13.98
C MET A 47 2.71 -26.81 12.72
N CYS A 48 1.72 -26.61 11.85
CA CYS A 48 1.58 -27.28 10.55
C CYS A 48 2.56 -26.75 9.50
N ALA A 49 2.78 -25.43 9.45
CA ALA A 49 3.59 -24.78 8.43
C ALA A 49 5.11 -24.83 8.71
N THR A 50 5.52 -25.09 9.96
CA THR A 50 6.93 -25.03 10.34
C THR A 50 7.60 -26.39 10.46
N ARG A 51 8.75 -26.51 9.80
CA ARG A 51 9.58 -27.72 9.79
C ARG A 51 10.99 -27.41 10.29
N PHE A 52 11.52 -28.28 11.15
CA PHE A 52 12.91 -28.22 11.58
C PHE A 52 13.79 -29.06 10.65
N LEU A 53 14.89 -28.50 10.16
CA LEU A 53 15.87 -29.17 9.33
C LEU A 53 17.10 -29.49 10.20
N PRO A 54 17.25 -30.75 10.68
CA PRO A 54 18.32 -31.11 11.61
C PRO A 54 19.72 -30.97 11.01
N HIS A 55 19.88 -31.21 9.70
CA HIS A 55 21.18 -31.10 9.02
C HIS A 55 21.78 -29.69 9.05
N TYR A 56 20.94 -28.66 9.10
CA TYR A 56 21.37 -27.26 9.09
C TYR A 56 21.16 -26.56 10.44
N GLY A 57 20.57 -27.25 11.42
CA GLY A 57 20.18 -26.65 12.69
C GLY A 57 19.20 -25.49 12.54
N SER A 58 18.42 -25.48 11.46
CA SER A 58 17.56 -24.35 11.06
C SER A 58 16.09 -24.76 11.00
N SER A 59 15.21 -23.78 11.20
CA SER A 59 13.76 -23.93 11.08
C SER A 59 13.30 -23.18 9.82
N CYS A 60 12.39 -23.81 9.06
CA CYS A 60 11.74 -23.20 7.91
C CYS A 60 10.27 -22.98 8.20
N THR A 61 9.75 -21.82 7.80
CA THR A 61 8.32 -21.52 7.70
C THR A 61 7.84 -21.78 6.28
N TYR A 62 6.54 -21.62 6.04
CA TYR A 62 5.97 -21.72 4.71
C TYR A 62 6.61 -20.71 3.74
N GLY A 63 6.59 -19.43 4.10
CA GLY A 63 7.17 -18.38 3.27
C GLY A 63 8.68 -18.52 3.10
N SER A 64 9.38 -18.97 4.14
CA SER A 64 10.84 -19.15 4.06
C SER A 64 11.22 -20.35 3.17
N ALA A 65 10.44 -21.44 3.21
CA ALA A 65 10.64 -22.58 2.32
C ALA A 65 10.42 -22.20 0.84
N LEU A 66 9.43 -21.35 0.54
CA LEU A 66 9.17 -20.89 -0.82
C LEU A 66 10.29 -20.00 -1.36
N SER A 67 10.80 -19.07 -0.52
CA SER A 67 11.85 -18.12 -0.90
C SER A 67 13.27 -18.68 -0.80
N GLY A 68 13.44 -19.91 -0.28
CA GLY A 68 14.74 -20.58 -0.12
C GLY A 68 15.59 -20.02 1.04
N VAL A 69 14.94 -19.48 2.06
CA VAL A 69 15.54 -18.95 3.29
C VAL A 69 15.18 -19.84 4.48
N ALA A 70 16.11 -20.02 5.41
CA ALA A 70 15.88 -20.71 6.68
C ALA A 70 16.39 -19.89 7.86
N PHE A 71 15.73 -20.01 9.00
CA PHE A 71 16.14 -19.34 10.23
C PHE A 71 17.01 -20.28 11.06
N GLN A 72 18.22 -19.85 11.44
CA GLN A 72 19.09 -20.66 12.27
C GLN A 72 18.63 -20.60 13.73
N CYS A 73 17.60 -21.37 14.05
CA CYS A 73 17.02 -21.46 15.38
C CYS A 73 16.18 -22.74 15.54
N ARG A 74 15.84 -23.07 16.79
CA ARG A 74 14.92 -24.18 17.10
C ARG A 74 13.47 -23.75 16.82
N LYS A 75 12.60 -24.72 16.56
CA LYS A 75 11.14 -24.48 16.36
C LYS A 75 10.53 -23.65 17.49
N ARG A 76 10.92 -23.93 18.75
CA ARG A 76 10.41 -23.22 19.95
C ARG A 76 10.81 -21.74 19.97
N THR A 77 12.05 -21.41 19.65
CA THR A 77 12.53 -20.03 19.62
C THR A 77 11.87 -19.25 18.48
N LEU A 78 11.67 -19.89 17.33
CA LEU A 78 10.96 -19.28 16.22
C LEU A 78 9.50 -18.97 16.60
N TYR A 79 8.82 -19.90 17.26
CA TYR A 79 7.44 -19.74 17.73
C TYR A 79 7.30 -18.55 18.70
N VAL A 80 8.23 -18.43 19.65
CA VAL A 80 8.24 -17.33 20.62
C VAL A 80 8.34 -15.98 19.91
N VAL A 81 9.28 -15.86 18.97
CA VAL A 81 9.55 -14.59 18.27
C VAL A 81 8.44 -14.20 17.30
N THR A 82 7.80 -15.20 16.66
CA THR A 82 6.82 -14.95 15.59
C THR A 82 5.38 -14.85 16.09
N VAL A 83 4.95 -15.78 16.94
CA VAL A 83 3.54 -15.91 17.37
C VAL A 83 3.35 -15.31 18.76
N LEU A 84 4.09 -15.78 19.76
CA LEU A 84 3.87 -15.36 21.15
C LEU A 84 4.23 -13.90 21.38
N ALA A 85 5.33 -13.40 20.83
CA ALA A 85 5.73 -12.00 21.01
C ALA A 85 4.66 -11.04 20.50
N GLY A 86 4.03 -11.35 19.36
CA GLY A 86 2.93 -10.55 18.82
C GLY A 86 1.69 -10.57 19.71
N TYR A 87 1.31 -11.73 20.23
CA TYR A 87 0.19 -11.86 21.17
C TYR A 87 0.45 -11.14 22.50
N VAL A 88 1.63 -11.31 23.08
CA VAL A 88 2.02 -10.66 24.33
C VAL A 88 2.01 -9.14 24.15
N TRP A 89 2.51 -8.64 23.03
CA TRP A 89 2.46 -7.20 22.73
C TRP A 89 1.01 -6.70 22.65
N LYS A 90 0.13 -7.40 21.93
CA LYS A 90 -1.31 -7.07 21.86
C LYS A 90 -1.96 -7.05 23.25
N LYS A 91 -1.76 -8.10 24.06
CA LYS A 91 -2.29 -8.16 25.43
C LYS A 91 -1.77 -7.05 26.33
N ILE A 92 -0.47 -6.76 26.28
CA ILE A 92 0.12 -5.65 27.04
C ILE A 92 -0.52 -4.32 26.61
N THR A 93 -0.67 -4.07 25.31
CA THR A 93 -1.34 -2.86 24.83
C THR A 93 -2.79 -2.79 25.29
N HIS A 94 -3.55 -3.89 25.20
CA HIS A 94 -4.93 -3.94 25.67
C HIS A 94 -5.03 -3.61 27.18
N ILE A 95 -4.14 -4.17 28.00
CA ILE A 95 -4.10 -3.90 29.44
C ILE A 95 -3.75 -2.43 29.73
N ILE A 96 -2.80 -1.85 28.99
CA ILE A 96 -2.38 -0.45 29.20
C ILE A 96 -3.50 0.54 28.81
N PHE A 97 -4.25 0.26 27.74
CA PHE A 97 -5.29 1.18 27.26
C PHE A 97 -6.67 0.95 27.90
N ASN A 98 -7.03 -0.30 28.18
CA ASN A 98 -8.35 -0.68 28.70
C ASN A 98 -8.34 -0.96 30.22
N GLY A 99 -7.19 -0.82 30.88
CA GLY A 99 -7.05 -1.05 32.31
C GLY A 99 -7.88 -0.08 33.16
N PRO A 100 -8.28 -0.49 34.39
CA PRO A 100 -9.03 0.36 35.30
C PRO A 100 -8.27 1.66 35.55
N HIS A 101 -8.98 2.79 35.53
CA HIS A 101 -8.48 4.14 35.75
C HIS A 101 -7.86 4.27 37.16
N CYS A 102 -6.66 3.74 37.35
CA CYS A 102 -5.86 3.93 38.53
C CYS A 102 -4.88 5.08 38.27
N GLY A 103 -4.62 5.94 39.25
CA GLY A 103 -3.85 7.18 39.12
C GLY A 103 -2.46 7.08 38.48
N ASN A 104 -1.92 5.86 38.31
CA ASN A 104 -0.66 5.59 37.60
C ASN A 104 -0.80 5.42 36.08
N GLN A 105 -2.01 5.46 35.50
CA GLN A 105 -2.23 5.27 34.06
C GLN A 105 -1.42 6.28 33.21
N MET A 106 -1.33 7.53 33.66
CA MET A 106 -0.53 8.57 33.00
C MET A 106 0.97 8.25 32.98
N MET A 107 1.48 7.56 34.01
CA MET A 107 2.87 7.09 34.07
C MET A 107 3.08 5.91 33.12
N TRP A 108 2.17 4.94 33.08
CA TRP A 108 2.22 3.80 32.15
C TRP A 108 2.14 4.24 30.69
N LEU A 109 1.33 5.24 30.36
CA LEU A 109 1.27 5.86 29.03
C LEU A 109 2.58 6.54 28.66
N LYS A 110 3.21 7.27 29.60
CA LYS A 110 4.53 7.87 29.38
C LYS A 110 5.60 6.81 29.17
N LEU A 111 5.60 5.76 30.00
CA LEU A 111 6.51 4.62 29.87
C LEU A 111 6.33 3.93 28.52
N TYR A 112 5.09 3.66 28.11
CA TYR A 112 4.77 3.06 26.81
C TYR A 112 5.29 3.92 25.66
N LYS A 113 5.08 5.24 25.70
CA LYS A 113 5.63 6.17 24.69
C LYS A 113 7.16 6.12 24.63
N TRP A 114 7.83 6.09 25.79
CA TRP A 114 9.29 5.98 25.87
C TRP A 114 9.81 4.65 25.34
N VAL A 115 9.18 3.53 25.72
CA VAL A 115 9.52 2.19 25.24
C VAL A 115 9.30 2.10 23.74
N ASN A 116 8.21 2.66 23.21
CA ASN A 116 7.93 2.65 21.79
C ASN A 116 8.94 3.50 21.00
N LEU A 117 9.31 4.68 21.53
CA LEU A 117 10.36 5.51 20.96
C LEU A 117 11.71 4.78 20.93
N LEU A 118 12.08 4.13 22.03
CA LEU A 118 13.30 3.32 22.13
C LEU A 118 13.26 2.15 21.13
N TYR A 119 12.13 1.44 21.04
CA TYR A 119 11.94 0.34 20.10
C TYR A 119 12.10 0.80 18.66
N HIS A 120 11.48 1.91 18.26
CA HIS A 120 11.63 2.47 16.92
C HIS A 120 13.08 2.92 16.64
N GLY A 121 13.78 3.49 17.63
CA GLY A 121 15.21 3.79 17.49
C GLY A 121 16.06 2.52 17.29
N CYS A 122 15.78 1.47 18.07
CA CYS A 122 16.41 0.16 17.89
C CYS A 122 16.07 -0.47 16.53
N ASP A 123 14.85 -0.29 16.03
CA ASP A 123 14.41 -0.83 14.76
C ASP A 123 15.09 -0.14 13.58
N VAL A 124 15.18 1.20 13.59
CA VAL A 124 15.93 1.96 12.56
C VAL A 124 17.41 1.56 12.55
N THR A 125 18.04 1.45 13.73
CA THR A 125 19.45 1.03 13.80
C THR A 125 19.63 -0.43 13.35
N ASN A 126 18.67 -1.31 13.66
CA ASN A 126 18.68 -2.69 13.18
C ASN A 126 18.48 -2.76 11.66
N PHE A 127 17.58 -1.96 11.10
CA PHE A 127 17.33 -1.87 9.67
C PHE A 127 18.54 -1.34 8.90
N LEU A 128 19.19 -0.29 9.40
CA LEU A 128 20.43 0.21 8.82
C LEU A 128 21.55 -0.84 8.86
N ARG A 129 21.67 -1.59 9.97
CA ARG A 129 22.63 -2.71 10.05
C ARG A 129 22.25 -3.87 9.14
N PHE A 130 20.96 -4.14 8.95
CA PHE A 130 20.47 -5.14 8.02
C PHE A 130 20.82 -4.77 6.57
N LEU A 131 20.72 -3.49 6.20
CA LEU A 131 21.13 -2.97 4.89
C LEU A 131 22.66 -2.86 4.74
N ALA A 132 23.40 -2.59 5.82
CA ALA A 132 24.86 -2.50 5.79
C ALA A 132 25.55 -3.87 5.94
N ALA A 133 24.83 -4.93 6.30
CA ALA A 133 25.34 -6.28 6.48
C ALA A 133 25.74 -6.89 5.12
N GLU A 134 26.93 -6.56 4.64
CA GLU A 134 27.55 -7.16 3.45
C GLU A 134 28.75 -8.00 3.86
N GLY A 135 28.72 -9.29 3.49
CA GLY A 135 29.82 -10.23 3.74
C GLY A 135 29.35 -11.63 4.11
N PRO A 136 30.24 -12.64 4.03
CA PRO A 136 29.92 -14.04 4.30
C PRO A 136 29.59 -14.32 5.78
N ASN A 137 30.09 -13.49 6.70
CA ASN A 137 29.88 -13.64 8.15
C ASN A 137 28.90 -12.59 8.74
N ALA A 138 28.27 -11.78 7.88
CA ALA A 138 27.38 -10.73 8.33
C ALA A 138 26.03 -11.34 8.77
N ARG A 139 25.72 -11.25 10.07
CA ARG A 139 24.44 -11.70 10.62
C ARG A 139 23.37 -10.64 10.37
N ALA A 140 22.49 -10.92 9.41
CA ALA A 140 21.33 -10.10 9.15
C ALA A 140 20.18 -10.48 10.11
N PHE A 141 19.77 -9.53 10.95
CA PHE A 141 18.63 -9.70 11.86
C PHE A 141 17.46 -8.87 11.35
N LEU A 142 16.29 -9.50 11.26
CA LEU A 142 15.15 -8.87 10.59
C LEU A 142 14.35 -7.93 11.49
N SER A 143 14.38 -8.14 12.80
CA SER A 143 13.85 -7.19 13.77
C SER A 143 14.68 -7.19 15.07
N PRO A 144 14.52 -6.16 15.93
CA PRO A 144 15.17 -6.12 17.24
C PRO A 144 14.90 -7.37 18.09
N LEU A 145 13.70 -7.98 17.96
CA LEU A 145 13.35 -9.22 18.66
C LEU A 145 14.15 -10.42 18.12
N TYR A 146 14.27 -10.53 16.79
CA TYR A 146 15.12 -11.56 16.18
C TYR A 146 16.57 -11.41 16.65
N ARG A 147 17.04 -10.17 16.82
CA ARG A 147 18.37 -9.89 17.37
C ARG A 147 18.50 -10.28 18.85
N ALA A 148 17.50 -9.98 19.69
CA ALA A 148 17.50 -10.37 21.09
C ALA A 148 17.54 -11.89 21.29
N PHE A 149 16.83 -12.63 20.45
CA PHE A 149 16.83 -14.11 20.46
C PHE A 149 17.92 -14.73 19.56
N ASN A 150 18.82 -13.91 19.00
CA ASN A 150 19.90 -14.31 18.09
C ASN A 150 19.45 -15.20 16.90
N VAL A 151 18.23 -14.97 16.42
CA VAL A 151 17.65 -15.63 15.24
C VAL A 151 18.08 -14.87 13.99
N HIS A 152 18.95 -15.48 13.20
CA HIS A 152 19.38 -14.91 11.93
C HIS A 152 18.98 -15.82 10.76
N SER A 153 18.75 -15.19 9.62
CA SER A 153 18.35 -15.83 8.37
C SER A 153 19.59 -16.31 7.61
N THR A 154 19.50 -17.53 7.08
CA THR A 154 20.52 -18.19 6.28
C THR A 154 19.89 -18.66 4.98
N ARG A 155 20.64 -18.63 3.87
CA ARG A 155 20.14 -19.19 2.60
C ARG A 155 20.43 -20.68 2.60
N LEU A 156 19.42 -21.49 2.28
CA LEU A 156 19.66 -22.91 2.07
C LEU A 156 20.27 -23.08 0.68
N ILE A 157 21.54 -23.48 0.65
CA ILE A 157 22.26 -23.84 -0.58
C ILE A 157 22.40 -25.36 -0.55
N ARG A 158 21.90 -26.03 -1.58
CA ARG A 158 22.10 -27.46 -1.80
C ARG A 158 22.75 -27.60 -3.17
N ASP A 159 23.91 -28.25 -3.22
CA ASP A 159 24.61 -28.57 -4.46
C ASP A 159 24.84 -27.35 -5.38
N GLY A 160 25.24 -26.21 -4.80
CA GLY A 160 25.55 -24.98 -5.54
C GLY A 160 24.34 -24.16 -6.01
N SER A 161 23.12 -24.68 -5.88
CA SER A 161 21.88 -23.96 -6.17
C SER A 161 21.11 -23.66 -4.88
N ALA A 162 20.35 -22.56 -4.90
CA ALA A 162 19.48 -22.23 -3.77
C ALA A 162 18.26 -23.14 -3.78
N ILE A 163 17.87 -23.67 -2.63
CA ILE A 163 16.62 -24.44 -2.46
C ILE A 163 15.42 -23.47 -2.45
N ALA A 164 15.31 -22.62 -3.47
CA ALA A 164 14.10 -21.85 -3.71
C ALA A 164 13.15 -22.71 -4.53
N SER A 165 11.86 -22.64 -4.25
CA SER A 165 10.90 -23.36 -5.08
C SER A 165 10.87 -22.75 -6.49
N GLU A 166 11.24 -23.55 -7.50
CA GLU A 166 11.29 -23.10 -8.91
C GLU A 166 9.95 -22.54 -9.37
N PHE A 167 8.85 -23.17 -8.92
CA PHE A 167 7.50 -22.70 -9.17
C PHE A 167 7.28 -21.28 -8.65
N TYR A 168 7.67 -20.99 -7.41
CA TYR A 168 7.50 -19.67 -6.82
C TYR A 168 8.36 -18.64 -7.54
N SER A 169 9.66 -18.92 -7.74
CA SER A 169 10.54 -17.99 -8.43
C SER A 169 10.01 -17.67 -9.83
N ASN A 170 9.60 -18.68 -10.58
CA ASN A 170 9.09 -18.49 -11.93
C ASN A 170 7.76 -17.70 -11.94
N SER A 171 6.88 -17.95 -10.97
CA SER A 171 5.62 -17.20 -10.83
C SER A 171 5.87 -15.73 -10.50
N VAL A 172 6.78 -15.43 -9.58
CA VAL A 172 7.15 -14.05 -9.24
C VAL A 172 7.81 -13.36 -10.43
N PHE A 173 8.74 -14.02 -11.11
CA PHE A 173 9.39 -13.46 -12.31
C PHE A 173 8.37 -13.18 -13.43
N ALA A 174 7.44 -14.10 -13.68
CA ALA A 174 6.37 -13.89 -14.66
C ALA A 174 5.47 -12.71 -14.28
N GLY A 175 5.13 -12.56 -12.99
CA GLY A 175 4.36 -11.42 -12.49
C GLY A 175 5.08 -10.09 -12.67
N LEU A 176 6.37 -10.04 -12.35
CA LEU A 176 7.22 -8.86 -12.53
C LEU A 176 7.36 -8.50 -14.01
N GLU A 177 7.56 -9.49 -14.89
CA GLU A 177 7.62 -9.27 -16.33
C GLU A 177 6.32 -8.68 -16.88
N TYR A 178 5.17 -9.22 -16.45
CA TYR A 178 3.86 -8.71 -16.82
C TYR A 178 3.66 -7.25 -16.38
N GLN A 179 3.96 -6.93 -15.12
CA GLN A 179 3.84 -5.58 -14.58
C GLN A 179 4.76 -4.59 -15.31
N ASN A 180 6.02 -4.98 -15.55
CA ASN A 180 6.98 -4.14 -16.28
C ASN A 180 6.51 -3.89 -17.71
N ARG A 181 5.96 -4.91 -18.39
CA ARG A 181 5.42 -4.77 -19.73
C ARG A 181 4.19 -3.86 -19.75
N GLN A 182 3.32 -3.95 -18.76
CA GLN A 182 2.15 -3.07 -18.64
C GLN A 182 2.55 -1.61 -18.36
N LEU A 183 3.54 -1.37 -17.49
CA LEU A 183 4.10 -0.05 -17.24
C LEU A 183 4.70 0.55 -18.51
N LEU A 184 5.44 -0.25 -19.29
CA LEU A 184 6.01 0.18 -20.56
C LEU A 184 4.90 0.55 -21.55
N TRP A 185 3.85 -0.26 -21.68
CA TRP A 185 2.71 0.07 -22.54
C TRP A 185 2.00 1.35 -22.10
N ASN A 186 1.78 1.54 -20.80
CA ASN A 186 1.18 2.76 -20.27
C ASN A 186 2.05 4.00 -20.56
N ALA A 187 3.36 3.91 -20.31
CA ALA A 187 4.29 5.01 -20.59
C ALA A 187 4.36 5.31 -22.10
N LEU A 188 4.30 4.28 -22.94
CA LEU A 188 4.24 4.43 -24.39
C LEU A 188 2.94 5.14 -24.80
N LEU A 189 1.78 4.70 -24.32
CA LEU A 189 0.50 5.35 -24.60
C LEU A 189 0.46 6.81 -24.13
N GLU A 190 1.03 7.11 -22.97
CA GLU A 190 1.14 8.48 -22.46
C GLU A 190 2.05 9.35 -23.35
N LEU A 191 3.18 8.81 -23.80
CA LEU A 191 4.07 9.48 -24.74
C LEU A 191 3.39 9.71 -26.10
N PHE A 192 2.68 8.70 -26.64
CA PHE A 192 1.90 8.84 -27.88
C PHE A 192 0.78 9.88 -27.73
N SER A 193 0.07 9.89 -26.60
CA SER A 193 -0.96 10.89 -26.30
C SER A 193 -0.39 12.30 -26.27
N ASN A 194 0.71 12.50 -25.53
CA ASN A 194 1.30 13.82 -25.37
C ASN A 194 2.01 14.33 -26.63
N THR A 195 2.65 13.46 -27.42
CA THR A 195 3.47 13.86 -28.58
C THR A 195 2.76 13.80 -29.93
N LEU A 196 1.84 12.87 -30.13
CA LEU A 196 1.19 12.63 -31.43
C LEU A 196 -0.28 13.08 -31.48
N LEU A 197 -1.02 12.99 -30.37
CA LEU A 197 -2.40 13.49 -30.30
C LEU A 197 -2.49 14.99 -29.97
N THR A 198 -1.45 15.58 -29.37
CA THR A 198 -1.39 17.04 -29.08
C THR A 198 -0.79 17.87 -30.22
N LYS A 199 -0.32 17.26 -31.33
CA LYS A 199 0.00 18.04 -32.54
C LYS A 199 -1.31 18.62 -33.10
N ARG A 200 -1.54 19.88 -32.73
CA ARG A 200 -2.55 20.86 -33.22
C ARG A 200 -2.56 21.08 -34.75
N GLY A 201 -2.20 20.10 -35.57
CA GLY A 201 -2.13 20.19 -37.03
C GLY A 201 -3.21 19.41 -37.78
N LEU A 202 -3.90 18.45 -37.17
CA LEU A 202 -4.83 17.57 -37.89
C LEU A 202 -6.33 17.83 -37.66
N LEU A 203 -6.69 18.79 -36.80
CA LEU A 203 -8.10 19.13 -36.50
C LEU A 203 -8.50 20.54 -36.98
N THR A 204 -7.75 21.14 -37.90
CA THR A 204 -8.11 22.41 -38.55
C THR A 204 -9.31 22.30 -39.50
N PHE A 205 -9.85 21.09 -39.71
CA PHE A 205 -10.99 20.84 -40.60
C PHE A 205 -12.34 20.67 -39.90
N VAL A 206 -12.46 20.94 -38.60
CA VAL A 206 -13.78 21.03 -37.97
C VAL A 206 -14.32 22.45 -38.15
N LYS A 207 -15.12 22.63 -39.21
CA LYS A 207 -15.86 23.85 -39.50
C LYS A 207 -16.61 24.33 -38.25
N LYS A 208 -16.36 25.56 -37.82
CA LYS A 208 -17.16 26.24 -36.79
C LYS A 208 -18.63 26.27 -37.25
N PRO A 209 -19.60 25.76 -36.47
CA PRO A 209 -21.01 25.95 -36.80
C PRO A 209 -21.36 27.44 -36.73
N PRO A 210 -22.26 27.92 -37.60
CA PRO A 210 -22.62 29.34 -37.66
C PRO A 210 -23.31 29.78 -36.36
N ARG A 211 -22.86 30.91 -35.82
CA ARG A 211 -23.47 31.62 -34.69
C ARG A 211 -24.94 31.93 -35.01
N SER A 212 -25.88 31.21 -34.40
CA SER A 212 -27.27 31.68 -34.31
C SER A 212 -27.37 32.62 -33.10
N ARG A 213 -27.68 33.89 -33.37
CA ARG A 213 -28.13 34.82 -32.33
C ARG A 213 -29.55 34.41 -31.96
N SER A 214 -29.73 33.66 -30.88
CA SER A 214 -31.03 33.52 -30.22
C SER A 214 -30.98 34.20 -28.86
N THR A 215 -31.57 35.37 -28.80
CA THR A 215 -31.79 36.14 -27.58
C THR A 215 -32.93 35.46 -26.83
N THR A 216 -32.67 34.89 -25.63
CA THR A 216 -33.56 34.78 -24.43
C THR A 216 -33.49 33.47 -23.60
N THR A 217 -32.71 32.44 -23.95
CA THR A 217 -32.69 31.13 -23.22
C THR A 217 -31.43 30.83 -22.38
N TYR A 218 -30.55 31.79 -22.13
CA TYR A 218 -29.23 31.54 -21.47
C TYR A 218 -29.26 31.38 -19.95
N LYS A 219 -30.44 31.40 -19.32
CA LYS A 219 -30.56 31.30 -17.85
C LYS A 219 -30.72 29.86 -17.35
N THR A 220 -31.21 28.95 -18.18
CA THR A 220 -31.55 27.57 -17.75
C THR A 220 -30.64 26.50 -18.37
N VAL A 221 -29.86 26.85 -19.40
CA VAL A 221 -29.03 25.91 -20.15
C VAL A 221 -27.61 26.47 -20.29
N CYS A 222 -26.60 25.61 -20.13
CA CYS A 222 -25.22 25.99 -20.32
C CYS A 222 -24.94 26.23 -21.82
N PRO A 223 -24.43 27.41 -22.21
CA PRO A 223 -24.22 27.77 -23.62
C PRO A 223 -23.10 26.98 -24.30
N ARG A 224 -22.27 26.26 -23.53
CA ARG A 224 -21.12 25.50 -24.05
C ARG A 224 -21.42 24.02 -24.28
N CYS A 225 -22.12 23.37 -23.36
CA CYS A 225 -22.46 21.95 -23.47
C CYS A 225 -23.93 21.70 -23.85
N GLY A 226 -24.78 22.73 -23.85
CA GLY A 226 -26.21 22.60 -24.17
C GLY A 226 -27.04 21.85 -23.12
N GLY A 227 -26.45 21.46 -21.99
CA GLY A 227 -27.11 20.75 -20.89
C GLY A 227 -27.49 21.66 -19.72
N PHE A 228 -28.21 21.09 -18.74
CA PHE A 228 -28.51 21.76 -17.47
C PHE A 228 -27.22 21.94 -16.64
N PRO A 229 -26.94 23.14 -16.08
CA PRO A 229 -25.68 23.41 -15.41
C PRO A 229 -25.53 22.67 -14.08
N THR A 230 -24.63 21.69 -14.04
CA THR A 230 -24.18 21.03 -12.81
C THR A 230 -23.19 21.93 -12.08
N ASN A 231 -23.52 22.31 -10.84
CA ASN A 231 -22.82 23.33 -10.05
C ASN A 231 -22.71 24.68 -10.83
N PRO A 232 -23.81 25.47 -10.87
CA PRO A 232 -23.93 26.64 -11.74
C PRO A 232 -23.04 27.80 -11.29
N TYR A 233 -22.25 28.28 -12.25
CA TYR A 233 -21.48 29.52 -12.16
C TYR A 233 -22.02 30.54 -13.14
N GLN A 234 -22.18 31.77 -12.68
CA GLN A 234 -22.64 32.88 -13.50
C GLN A 234 -21.47 33.75 -13.93
N ILE A 235 -21.36 33.97 -15.25
CA ILE A 235 -20.31 34.84 -15.80
C ILE A 235 -20.75 36.30 -15.72
N ALA A 236 -19.85 37.20 -15.31
CA ALA A 236 -20.15 38.61 -15.06
C ALA A 236 -20.55 39.39 -16.32
N CYS A 237 -20.04 39.01 -17.50
CA CYS A 237 -20.21 39.79 -18.73
C CYS A 237 -21.64 39.79 -19.28
N CYS A 238 -22.37 38.68 -19.17
CA CYS A 238 -23.72 38.52 -19.74
C CYS A 238 -24.68 37.75 -18.83
N ARG A 239 -24.26 37.42 -17.59
CA ARG A 239 -25.08 36.72 -16.60
C ARG A 239 -25.60 35.35 -17.05
N ALA A 240 -24.94 34.73 -18.03
CA ALA A 240 -25.23 33.36 -18.46
C ALA A 240 -24.71 32.34 -17.46
N ASN A 241 -25.45 31.24 -17.28
CA ASN A 241 -25.10 30.15 -16.37
C ASN A 241 -24.28 29.08 -17.09
N TYR A 242 -23.19 28.65 -16.49
CA TYR A 242 -22.29 27.60 -16.98
C TYR A 242 -22.16 26.49 -15.94
N CYS A 243 -21.88 25.26 -16.38
CA CYS A 243 -21.34 24.24 -15.48
C CYS A 243 -19.95 24.68 -15.00
N TYR A 244 -19.54 24.24 -13.81
CA TYR A 244 -18.20 24.52 -13.27
C TYR A 244 -17.06 24.27 -14.28
N VAL A 245 -17.03 23.09 -14.91
CA VAL A 245 -15.97 22.75 -15.89
C VAL A 245 -16.03 23.65 -17.14
N CYS A 246 -17.23 24.05 -17.56
CA CYS A 246 -17.42 24.89 -18.74
C CYS A 246 -17.01 26.35 -18.48
N VAL A 247 -17.24 26.87 -17.27
CA VAL A 247 -16.85 28.24 -16.92
C VAL A 247 -15.33 28.36 -16.78
N VAL A 248 -14.65 27.37 -16.20
CA VAL A 248 -13.18 27.36 -16.06
C VAL A 248 -12.52 27.44 -17.43
N LYS A 249 -12.99 26.64 -18.40
CA LYS A 249 -12.46 26.70 -19.77
C LYS A 249 -12.79 28.00 -20.50
N ALA A 250 -13.91 28.66 -20.18
CA ALA A 250 -14.26 29.95 -20.77
C ALA A 250 -13.37 31.08 -20.20
N LEU A 251 -13.04 31.03 -18.90
CA LEU A 251 -12.10 31.94 -18.23
C LEU A 251 -10.67 31.75 -18.77
N GLU A 252 -10.21 30.50 -18.92
CA GLU A 252 -8.89 30.16 -19.46
C GLU A 252 -8.70 30.67 -20.89
N TRP A 253 -9.74 30.57 -21.72
CA TRP A 253 -9.71 31.07 -23.10
C TRP A 253 -10.05 32.55 -23.23
N SER A 254 -10.35 33.23 -22.12
CA SER A 254 -10.73 34.64 -22.07
C SER A 254 -11.89 35.02 -23.00
N MET A 255 -12.75 34.05 -23.35
CA MET A 255 -13.83 34.21 -24.33
C MET A 255 -15.16 33.67 -23.79
N CYS A 256 -16.19 34.51 -23.84
CA CYS A 256 -17.54 34.11 -23.44
C CYS A 256 -18.29 33.44 -24.61
N ASP A 257 -18.73 32.20 -24.43
CA ASP A 257 -19.47 31.44 -25.46
C ASP A 257 -20.89 31.99 -25.69
N ALA A 258 -21.48 32.66 -24.69
CA ALA A 258 -22.83 33.23 -24.76
C ALA A 258 -22.89 34.60 -25.49
N CYS A 259 -22.02 35.55 -25.13
CA CYS A 259 -22.05 36.90 -25.71
C CYS A 259 -20.87 37.20 -26.66
N GLY A 260 -19.88 36.32 -26.74
CA GLY A 260 -18.71 36.51 -27.59
C GLY A 260 -17.73 37.59 -27.11
N SER A 261 -17.88 38.10 -25.89
CA SER A 261 -16.93 39.06 -25.33
C SER A 261 -15.58 38.41 -25.06
N SER A 262 -14.50 38.99 -25.57
CA SER A 262 -13.11 38.61 -25.26
C SER A 262 -12.49 39.63 -24.28
N GLY A 263 -11.97 39.19 -23.14
CA GLY A 263 -11.38 40.07 -22.14
C GLY A 263 -11.23 39.44 -20.76
N ARG A 264 -11.01 40.25 -19.72
CA ARG A 264 -10.90 39.79 -18.33
C ARG A 264 -12.26 39.38 -17.80
N LEU A 265 -12.64 38.14 -18.08
CA LEU A 265 -13.87 37.53 -17.63
C LEU A 265 -13.74 37.14 -16.15
N THR A 266 -14.82 37.34 -15.40
CA THR A 266 -14.97 36.86 -14.03
C THR A 266 -16.25 36.07 -13.92
N ALA A 267 -16.28 35.07 -13.05
CA ALA A 267 -17.46 34.27 -12.77
C ALA A 267 -17.63 34.09 -11.27
N SER A 268 -18.87 34.10 -10.80
CA SER A 268 -19.25 33.85 -9.41
C SER A 268 -20.14 32.62 -9.32
N PRO A 269 -20.06 31.84 -8.22
CA PRO A 269 -21.04 30.79 -7.97
C PRO A 269 -22.44 31.42 -7.80
N VAL A 270 -23.47 30.68 -8.21
CA VAL A 270 -24.88 31.10 -8.05
C VAL A 270 -25.42 30.76 -6.65
N TYR A 271 -24.68 29.95 -5.89
CA TYR A 271 -24.93 29.58 -4.50
C TYR A 271 -23.88 30.17 -3.57
#